data_AF-E7MLN9-F1
#
_entry.id   AF-E7MLN9-F1
#
_cell.length_a   1.000
_cell.length_b   1.000
_cell.length_c   1.000
_cell.angle_alpha   90.00
_cell.angle_beta   90.00
_cell.angle_gamma   90.00
#
_symmetry.space_group_name_H-M   'P 1'
#
loop_
_entity.id
_entity.type
_entity.pdbx_description
1 polymer ?
#
loop_
_entity_poly.entity_id
_entity_poly.type
_entity_poly.pdbx_seq_one_letter_code
_entity_poly.pdbx_strand_id
1 'polypeptide(L)'
;MKLNATISIGKGHYLAMDSNTNGAYNMEIYGDHSVKIFLDKVYVEGTLEHEQTQYTDSYYIQTKDKKYYMNINHDTVSVPVEVNGNLISLVFKFVSNVPFTQIDLPQK
;
A
#
# COMPACT_ATOMS: atom_id res chain seq x y z
N MET A 1 -23.00 -11.55 -13.49
CA MET A 1 -22.76 -10.90 -12.19
C MET A 1 -22.40 -9.45 -12.46
N LYS A 2 -23.10 -8.47 -11.89
CA LYS A 2 -22.68 -7.06 -11.96
C LYS A 2 -21.85 -6.78 -10.71
N LEU A 3 -20.61 -6.37 -10.86
CA LEU A 3 -19.80 -5.94 -9.73
C LEU A 3 -20.45 -4.68 -9.15
N ASN A 4 -20.95 -4.76 -7.91
CA ASN A 4 -21.52 -3.62 -7.20
C ASN A 4 -20.40 -2.88 -6.45
N ALA A 5 -20.42 -1.54 -6.56
CA ALA A 5 -19.56 -0.55 -5.92
C ALA A 5 -18.05 -0.88 -5.92
N THR A 6 -17.32 -0.29 -6.86
CA THR A 6 -15.86 -0.28 -6.89
C THR A 6 -15.32 0.39 -5.63
N ILE A 7 -14.93 -0.39 -4.62
CA ILE A 7 -14.15 0.12 -3.50
C ILE A 7 -12.81 0.56 -4.10
N SER A 8 -12.55 1.86 -4.08
CA SER A 8 -11.37 2.45 -4.70
C SER A 8 -10.37 2.84 -3.63
N ILE A 9 -9.11 2.51 -3.86
CA ILE A 9 -7.97 3.02 -3.10
C ILE A 9 -7.40 4.22 -3.85
N GLY A 10 -7.02 5.27 -3.13
CA GLY A 10 -6.57 6.51 -3.71
C GLY A 10 -5.39 7.10 -2.98
N LYS A 11 -5.03 8.34 -3.35
CA LYS A 11 -3.98 9.10 -2.69
C LYS A 11 -4.22 9.15 -1.17
N GLY A 12 -3.16 8.90 -0.40
CA GLY A 12 -3.21 9.04 1.04
C GLY A 12 -2.07 8.34 1.76
N HIS A 13 -2.09 8.50 3.07
CA HIS A 13 -1.25 7.80 4.01
C HIS A 13 -2.08 6.71 4.70
N TYR A 14 -1.51 5.51 4.74
CA TYR A 14 -2.10 4.32 5.32
C TYR A 14 -1.11 3.68 6.29
N LEU A 15 -1.62 3.06 7.35
CA LEU A 15 -0.82 2.46 8.42
C LEU A 15 -1.22 1.01 8.66
N ALA A 16 -0.23 0.12 8.74
CA ALA A 16 -0.39 -1.27 9.16
C ALA A 16 0.47 -1.54 10.41
N MET A 17 -0.14 -2.16 11.41
CA MET A 17 0.58 -2.63 12.60
C MET A 17 0.85 -4.12 12.45
N ASP A 18 2.12 -4.52 12.43
CA ASP A 18 2.49 -5.93 12.53
C ASP A 18 2.63 -6.32 14.00
N SER A 19 1.69 -7.12 14.50
CA SER A 19 1.68 -7.56 15.90
C SER A 19 2.85 -8.47 16.28
N ASN A 20 3.54 -9.07 15.30
CA ASN A 20 4.68 -9.95 15.58
C ASN A 20 5.95 -9.15 15.88
N THR A 21 6.12 -8.00 15.23
CA THR A 21 7.32 -7.16 15.33
C THR A 21 7.08 -5.84 16.05
N ASN A 22 5.83 -5.50 16.36
CA ASN A 22 5.37 -4.16 16.77
C ASN A 22 5.78 -3.07 15.75
N GLY A 23 6.04 -3.45 14.49
CA GLY A 23 6.38 -2.52 13.42
C GLY A 23 5.16 -1.77 12.92
N ALA A 24 5.28 -0.44 12.83
CA ALA A 24 4.28 0.46 12.26
C ALA A 24 4.61 0.76 10.79
N TYR A 25 4.16 -0.10 9.88
CA TYR A 25 4.43 0.03 8.45
C TYR A 25 3.52 1.09 7.85
N ASN A 26 4.11 1.92 7.00
CA ASN A 26 3.46 3.01 6.30
C ASN A 26 3.30 2.63 4.83
N MET A 27 2.15 2.92 4.25
CA MET A 27 1.92 2.91 2.82
C MET A 27 1.49 4.30 2.39
N GLU A 28 2.18 4.85 1.40
CA GLU A 28 1.88 6.14 0.81
C GLU A 28 1.50 5.96 -0.64
N ILE A 29 0.40 6.60 -1.02
CA ILE A 29 -0.08 6.68 -2.40
C ILE A 29 -0.09 8.15 -2.75
N TYR A 30 0.68 8.53 -3.76
CA TYR A 30 0.83 9.91 -4.20
C TYR A 30 -0.16 10.24 -5.33
N GLY A 31 -0.25 11.53 -5.68
CA GLY A 31 -1.19 12.00 -6.70
C GLY A 31 -0.87 11.56 -8.13
N ASP A 32 0.37 11.12 -8.38
CA ASP A 32 0.85 10.54 -9.63
C ASP A 32 0.73 9.00 -9.65
N HIS A 33 0.03 8.42 -8.66
CA HIS A 33 -0.09 6.98 -8.42
C HIS A 33 1.19 6.27 -8.00
N SER A 34 2.29 7.00 -7.72
CA SER A 34 3.45 6.39 -7.07
C SER A 34 3.05 5.83 -5.71
N VAL A 35 3.62 4.68 -5.34
CA VAL A 35 3.38 4.00 -4.06
C VAL A 35 4.68 3.68 -3.37
N LYS A 36 4.73 3.90 -2.05
CA LYS A 36 5.82 3.47 -1.18
C LYS A 36 5.29 2.71 0.02
N ILE A 37 5.89 1.56 0.34
CA ILE A 37 5.69 0.84 1.60
C ILE A 37 7.01 0.82 2.38
N PHE A 38 6.99 1.33 3.61
CA PHE A 38 8.19 1.48 4.43
C PHE A 38 7.91 1.37 5.93
N LEU A 39 8.96 1.05 6.70
CA LEU A 39 8.95 1.12 8.17
C LEU A 39 10.15 1.96 8.62
N ASP A 40 11.34 1.39 8.50
CA ASP A 40 12.66 1.99 8.75
C ASP A 40 13.37 2.34 7.44
N LYS A 41 13.12 1.53 6.41
CA LYS A 41 13.55 1.69 5.02
C LYS A 41 12.40 1.38 4.09
N VAL A 42 12.57 1.71 2.81
CA VAL A 42 11.61 1.37 1.76
C VAL A 42 11.71 -0.11 1.42
N TYR A 43 10.59 -0.83 1.50
CA TYR A 43 10.47 -2.24 1.13
C TYR A 43 9.81 -2.44 -0.22
N VAL A 44 8.87 -1.55 -0.59
CA VAL A 44 8.21 -1.55 -1.89
C VAL A 44 8.16 -0.13 -2.42
N GLU A 45 8.56 0.05 -3.67
CA GLU A 45 8.40 1.28 -4.43
C GLU A 45 7.94 0.92 -5.84
N GLY A 46 6.85 1.54 -6.29
CA GLY A 46 6.23 1.23 -7.58
C GLY A 46 5.05 2.14 -7.88
N THR A 47 4.18 1.69 -8.78
CA THR A 47 2.99 2.43 -9.21
C THR A 47 1.74 1.65 -8.85
N LEU A 48 0.71 2.33 -8.37
CA LEU A 48 -0.62 1.77 -8.16
C LEU A 48 -1.31 1.59 -9.52
N GLU A 49 -1.68 0.35 -9.82
CA GLU A 49 -2.40 -0.02 -11.04
C GLU A 49 -3.75 -0.64 -10.70
N HIS A 50 -4.71 -0.45 -11.60
CA HIS A 50 -6.06 -0.99 -11.49
C HIS A 50 -6.45 -1.70 -12.78
N GLU A 51 -6.81 -2.97 -12.67
CA GLU A 51 -7.25 -3.79 -13.79
C GLU A 51 -8.67 -4.29 -13.53
N GLN A 52 -9.61 -3.81 -14.33
CA GLN A 52 -11.00 -4.23 -14.31
C GLN A 52 -11.34 -4.97 -15.59
N THR A 53 -11.81 -6.20 -15.45
CA THR A 53 -12.35 -7.04 -16.53
C THR A 53 -13.78 -7.45 -16.20
N GLN A 54 -14.42 -8.21 -17.09
CA GLN A 54 -15.74 -8.78 -16.82
C GLN A 54 -15.75 -9.86 -15.72
N TYR A 55 -14.57 -10.31 -15.27
CA TYR A 55 -14.40 -11.38 -14.26
C TYR A 55 -13.61 -10.94 -13.03
N THR A 56 -12.81 -9.88 -13.13
CA THR A 56 -11.87 -9.46 -12.10
C THR A 56 -11.90 -7.96 -11.92
N ASP A 57 -11.67 -7.50 -10.70
CA ASP A 57 -11.45 -6.11 -10.35
C ASP A 57 -10.29 -6.13 -9.35
N SER A 58 -9.11 -5.70 -9.79
CA SER A 58 -7.86 -5.97 -9.08
C SER A 58 -6.98 -4.74 -9.04
N TYR A 59 -6.54 -4.43 -7.82
CA TYR A 59 -5.52 -3.41 -7.58
C TYR A 59 -4.19 -4.11 -7.30
N TYR A 60 -3.10 -3.53 -7.79
CA TYR A 60 -1.77 -4.03 -7.51
C TYR A 60 -0.73 -2.91 -7.55
N ILE A 61 0.37 -3.10 -6.82
CA ILE A 61 1.56 -2.26 -6.95
C ILE A 61 2.46 -2.91 -7.98
N GLN A 62 2.69 -2.22 -9.10
CA GLN A 62 3.65 -2.62 -10.11
C GLN A 62 5.02 -2.04 -9.75
N THR A 63 5.96 -2.93 -9.43
CA THR A 63 7.39 -2.57 -9.33
C THR A 63 8.11 -2.95 -10.61
N LYS A 64 9.43 -2.70 -10.70
CA LYS A 64 10.22 -3.15 -11.86
C LYS A 64 10.20 -4.67 -12.04
N ASP A 65 10.21 -5.43 -10.94
CA ASP A 65 10.48 -6.87 -10.97
C ASP A 65 9.28 -7.72 -10.54
N LYS A 66 8.29 -7.14 -9.84
CA LYS A 66 7.18 -7.87 -9.21
C LYS A 66 5.87 -7.08 -9.22
N LYS A 67 4.75 -7.82 -9.22
CA LYS A 67 3.40 -7.30 -8.94
C LYS A 67 2.98 -7.69 -7.52
N TYR A 68 2.52 -6.71 -6.75
CA TYR A 68 2.00 -6.93 -5.40
C TYR A 68 0.48 -6.75 -5.44
N TYR A 69 -0.25 -7.85 -5.51
CA TYR A 69 -1.72 -7.82 -5.55
C TYR A 69 -2.28 -7.36 -4.22
N MET A 70 -3.25 -6.46 -4.29
CA MET A 70 -3.88 -5.82 -3.15
C MET A 70 -5.30 -6.35 -3.00
N ASN A 71 -5.68 -6.69 -1.77
CA ASN A 71 -7.06 -6.99 -1.45
C ASN A 71 -7.65 -5.81 -0.68
N ILE A 72 -8.64 -5.15 -1.27
CA ILE A 72 -9.30 -4.00 -0.67
C ILE A 72 -10.62 -4.46 -0.08
N ASN A 73 -10.78 -4.28 1.23
CA ASN A 73 -11.99 -4.65 1.94
C ASN A 73 -12.39 -3.50 2.88
N HIS A 74 -13.54 -2.89 2.58
CA HIS A 74 -14.07 -1.71 3.27
C HIS A 74 -13.01 -0.61 3.47
N ASP A 75 -12.51 -0.47 4.69
CA ASP A 75 -11.57 0.54 5.16
C ASP A 75 -10.11 0.06 5.19
N THR A 76 -9.87 -1.18 4.74
CA THR A 76 -8.57 -1.85 4.81
C THR A 76 -8.03 -2.28 3.46
N VAL A 77 -6.71 -2.31 3.36
CA VAL A 77 -5.97 -2.74 2.19
C VAL A 77 -4.93 -3.75 2.64
N SER A 78 -5.05 -4.98 2.17
CA SER A 78 -4.10 -6.05 2.49
C SER A 78 -3.10 -6.23 1.35
N VAL A 79 -1.81 -6.20 1.67
CA VAL A 79 -0.71 -6.37 0.69
C VAL A 79 0.33 -7.35 1.26
N PRO A 80 0.66 -8.44 0.53
CA PRO A 80 1.75 -9.33 0.91
C PRO A 80 3.09 -8.71 0.52
N VAL A 81 3.96 -8.43 1.48
CA VAL A 81 5.26 -7.77 1.26
C VAL A 81 6.39 -8.66 1.76
N GLU A 82 7.51 -8.68 1.04
CA GLU A 82 8.71 -9.38 1.46
C GLU A 82 9.59 -8.44 2.29
N VAL A 83 9.74 -8.75 3.59
CA VAL A 83 10.53 -7.97 4.55
C VAL A 83 11.66 -8.84 5.07
N ASN A 84 12.90 -8.45 4.75
CA ASN A 84 14.12 -9.16 5.16
C ASN A 84 14.08 -10.68 4.82
N GLY A 85 13.53 -11.03 3.65
CA GLY A 85 13.40 -12.41 3.17
C GLY A 85 12.18 -13.17 3.67
N ASN A 86 11.32 -12.56 4.50
CA ASN A 86 10.08 -13.17 4.97
C ASN A 86 8.87 -12.53 4.29
N LEU A 87 7.95 -13.37 3.78
CA LEU A 87 6.67 -12.90 3.25
C LEU A 87 5.71 -12.61 4.41
N ILE A 88 5.35 -11.34 4.58
CA ILE A 88 4.39 -10.88 5.59
C ILE A 88 3.16 -10.28 4.92
N SER A 89 1.97 -10.48 5.50
CA SER A 89 0.74 -9.86 5.02
C SER A 89 0.44 -8.62 5.85
N LEU A 90 0.61 -7.44 5.26
CA LEU A 90 0.35 -6.16 5.93
C LEU A 90 -1.08 -5.71 5.63
N VAL A 91 -1.84 -5.40 6.69
CA VAL A 91 -3.21 -4.89 6.59
C VAL A 91 -3.22 -3.41 6.95
N PHE A 92 -3.27 -2.57 5.93
CA PHE A 92 -3.22 -1.12 6.03
C PHE A 92 -4.61 -0.53 6.24
N LYS A 93 -4.69 0.48 7.10
CA LYS A 93 -5.85 1.34 7.30
C LYS A 93 -5.55 2.75 6.84
N PHE A 94 -6.52 3.39 6.20
CA PHE A 94 -6.39 4.79 5.82
C PHE A 94 -6.28 5.68 7.08
N VAL A 95 -5.33 6.61 7.05
CA VAL A 95 -5.08 7.55 8.15
C VAL A 95 -5.35 8.99 7.71
N SER A 96 -4.85 9.40 6.54
CA SER A 96 -5.05 10.77 6.06
C SER A 96 -4.88 10.92 4.54
N ASN A 97 -5.47 11.97 3.96
CA ASN A 97 -5.33 12.30 2.52
C ASN A 97 -3.97 12.95 2.18
N VAL A 98 -3.12 13.18 3.19
CA VAL A 98 -1.81 13.79 3.05
C VAL A 98 -0.76 12.69 3.20
N PRO A 99 0.10 12.45 2.20
CA PRO A 99 1.24 11.55 2.36
C PRO A 99 2.09 12.01 3.54
N PHE A 100 2.59 11.08 4.36
CA PHE A 100 3.38 11.44 5.51
C PHE A 100 4.74 11.95 5.02
N THR A 101 4.88 13.28 4.97
CA THR A 101 6.17 13.87 4.66
C THR A 101 7.04 13.67 5.89
N GLN A 102 7.96 12.70 5.84
CA GLN A 102 9.05 12.66 6.80
C GLN A 102 9.81 13.98 6.59
N ILE A 103 9.61 14.95 7.49
CA ILE A 103 10.38 16.18 7.47
C ILE A 103 11.80 15.74 7.80
N ASP A 104 12.68 15.67 6.81
CA ASP A 104 14.11 15.68 7.04
C ASP A 104 14.43 17.02 7.72
N LEU A 105 14.37 17.02 9.05
CA LEU A 105 14.88 18.13 9.84
C LEU A 105 16.36 18.26 9.46
N PRO A 106 16.84 19.45 9.06
CA PRO A 106 18.25 19.62 8.75
C PRO A 106 19.06 19.18 9.98
N GLN A 107 19.91 18.16 9.78
CA GLN A 107 20.86 17.76 10.81
C GLN A 107 21.77 18.95 11.07
N LYS A 108 21.75 19.42 12.32
CA LYS A 108 22.57 20.55 12.79
C LYS A 108 23.95 20.07 13.19
#